data_AF-A0A7K9EFJ0-F1
#
_entry.id   AF-A0A7K9EFJ0-F1
#
_cell.length_a   1.000
_cell.length_b   1.000
_cell.length_c   1.000
_cell.angle_alpha   90.00
_cell.angle_beta   90.00
_cell.angle_gamma   90.00
#
_symmetry.space_group_name_H-M   'P 1'
#
loop_
_entity.id
_entity.type
_entity.pdbx_description
1 polymer ?
#
loop_
_entity_poly.entity_id
_entity_poly.type
_entity_poly.pdbx_seq_one_letter_code
_entity_poly.pdbx_strand_id
1 'polypeptide(L)'
;DFYRVIDVAYNPDVLQSGEENPEKMEHLIRLTLKFVEERCNLTLSYSYTIESFKLKGSLEMMQQRLKGRRLLSPWLGQNAKKELTLDQLLRSREAEEGSDAPVLLKEESVAQNKRPLIEEMSSTEMPEQLSTPVYEMITVKDANKKPLHIKLKVQLPQVSSVSECDLRISKDDIVVEVPEKYKLQLDLPELVDEETTTAVFNKRKRVLFITAPVAKPDP
;
A
#
# COMPACT_ATOMS: atom_id res chain seq x y z
N ASP A 1 9.41 6.77 19.00
CA ASP A 1 8.18 7.51 18.69
C ASP A 1 7.75 7.31 17.26
N PHE A 2 6.65 6.57 17.04
CA PHE A 2 6.07 6.39 15.71
C PHE A 2 5.02 7.48 15.49
N TYR A 3 5.24 8.36 14.53
CA TYR A 3 4.26 9.35 14.10
C TYR A 3 3.92 9.14 12.63
N ARG A 4 2.67 9.40 12.27
CA ARG A 4 2.17 9.30 10.90
C ARG A 4 1.76 10.67 10.41
N VAL A 5 2.33 11.11 9.29
CA VAL A 5 1.99 12.37 8.65
C VAL A 5 0.86 12.12 7.65
N ILE A 6 -0.18 12.95 7.71
CA ILE A 6 -1.32 12.90 6.80
C ILE A 6 -1.43 14.25 6.10
N ASP A 7 -1.46 14.23 4.78
CA ASP A 7 -1.70 15.43 3.98
C ASP A 7 -3.21 15.60 3.76
N VAL A 8 -3.72 16.80 4.04
CA VAL A 8 -5.12 17.17 3.82
C VAL A 8 -5.16 18.38 2.91
N ALA A 9 -6.04 18.34 1.91
CA ALA A 9 -6.29 19.47 1.01
C ALA A 9 -7.67 20.05 1.26
N TYR A 10 -7.77 21.37 1.24
CA TYR A 10 -9.02 22.12 1.36
C TYR A 10 -9.26 22.96 0.11
N ASN A 11 -10.51 23.31 -0.12
CA ASN A 11 -10.83 24.36 -1.08
C ASN A 11 -10.23 25.70 -0.58
N PRO A 12 -9.47 26.45 -1.41
CA PRO A 12 -8.96 27.77 -1.06
C PRO A 12 -10.02 28.72 -0.47
N ASP A 13 -11.25 28.69 -0.96
CA ASP A 13 -12.34 29.56 -0.45
C ASP A 13 -12.64 29.28 1.04
N VAL A 14 -12.56 28.00 1.42
CA VAL A 14 -12.83 27.56 2.80
C VAL A 14 -11.67 27.96 3.71
N LEU A 15 -10.43 27.87 3.23
CA LEU A 15 -9.25 28.31 3.97
C LEU A 15 -9.27 29.82 4.23
N GLN A 16 -9.58 30.62 3.20
CA GLN A 16 -9.67 32.07 3.32
C GLN A 16 -10.77 32.48 4.32
N SER A 17 -11.93 31.80 4.27
CA SER A 17 -13.02 32.04 5.22
C SER A 17 -12.67 31.66 6.67
N GLY A 18 -11.74 30.72 6.87
CA GLY A 18 -11.21 30.34 8.18
C GLY A 18 -10.16 31.33 8.69
N GLU A 19 -9.39 31.96 7.79
CA GLU A 19 -8.43 33.00 8.16
C GLU A 19 -9.14 34.28 8.65
N GLU A 20 -10.30 34.59 8.07
CA GLU A 20 -11.15 35.69 8.52
C GLU A 20 -11.87 35.44 9.84
N ASN A 21 -12.17 34.17 10.19
CA ASN A 21 -12.90 33.84 11.40
C ASN A 21 -12.31 32.62 12.12
N PRO A 22 -11.72 32.80 13.31
CA PRO A 22 -11.06 31.72 14.06
C PRO A 22 -12.02 30.57 14.42
N GLU A 23 -13.31 30.85 14.64
CA GLU A 23 -14.30 29.82 14.96
C GLU A 23 -14.53 28.86 13.76
N LYS A 24 -14.49 29.40 12.54
CA LYS A 24 -14.60 28.59 11.31
C LYS A 24 -13.35 27.74 11.11
N MET A 25 -12.17 28.29 11.41
CA MET A 25 -10.93 27.53 11.34
C MET A 25 -10.91 26.37 12.34
N GLU A 26 -11.33 26.61 13.59
CA GLU A 26 -11.45 25.55 14.59
C GLU A 26 -12.44 24.48 14.14
N HIS A 27 -13.58 24.87 13.59
CA HIS A 27 -14.56 23.94 13.05
C HIS A 27 -13.98 23.09 11.91
N LEU A 28 -13.19 23.71 11.01
CA LEU A 28 -12.53 23.02 9.90
C LEU A 28 -11.52 21.97 10.40
N ILE A 29 -10.73 22.32 11.42
CA ILE A 29 -9.78 21.40 12.05
C ILE A 29 -10.52 20.23 12.71
N ARG A 30 -11.61 20.49 13.43
CA ARG A 30 -12.45 19.44 14.05
C ARG A 30 -13.06 18.51 13.01
N LEU A 31 -13.60 19.05 11.91
CA LEU A 31 -14.12 18.26 10.79
C LEU A 31 -13.03 17.38 10.18
N THR A 32 -11.81 17.90 10.10
CA THR A 32 -10.68 17.17 9.54
C THR A 32 -10.23 16.04 10.44
N LEU A 33 -10.12 16.28 11.75
CA LEU A 33 -9.82 15.23 12.72
C LEU A 33 -10.86 14.11 12.61
N LYS A 34 -12.15 14.45 12.59
CA LYS A 34 -13.23 13.46 12.42
C LYS A 34 -13.11 12.69 11.10
N PHE A 35 -12.81 13.37 10.00
CA PHE A 35 -12.58 12.72 8.71
C PHE A 35 -11.39 11.74 8.76
N VAL A 36 -10.32 12.12 9.44
CA VAL A 36 -9.15 11.25 9.64
C VAL A 36 -9.50 10.05 10.53
N GLU A 37 -10.28 10.24 11.61
CA GLU A 37 -10.77 9.15 12.46
C GLU A 37 -11.54 8.11 11.63
N GLU A 38 -12.48 8.55 10.78
CA GLU A 38 -13.28 7.68 9.91
C GLU A 38 -12.45 6.99 8.83
N ARG A 39 -11.47 7.68 8.23
CA ARG A 39 -10.64 7.12 7.16
C ARG A 39 -9.56 6.17 7.67
N CYS A 40 -9.04 6.40 8.87
CA CYS A 40 -7.98 5.61 9.45
C CYS A 40 -8.47 4.61 10.52
N ASN A 41 -9.76 4.62 10.88
CA ASN A 41 -10.34 3.84 11.98
C ASN A 41 -9.58 4.05 13.30
N LEU A 42 -9.16 5.29 13.59
CA LEU A 42 -8.43 5.66 14.80
C LEU A 42 -9.28 6.58 15.66
N THR A 43 -9.14 6.51 16.99
CA THR A 43 -9.72 7.49 17.92
C THR A 43 -8.69 8.59 18.17
N LEU A 44 -8.97 9.82 17.73
CA LEU A 44 -8.09 10.97 17.88
C LEU A 44 -8.60 11.89 18.99
N SER A 45 -7.69 12.38 19.81
CA SER A 45 -8.00 13.45 20.76
C SER A 45 -8.26 14.76 20.01
N TYR A 46 -9.25 15.54 20.46
CA TYR A 46 -9.56 16.86 19.88
C TYR A 46 -8.56 17.96 20.24
N SER A 47 -7.52 17.64 21.01
CA SER A 47 -6.41 18.54 21.33
C SER A 47 -5.47 18.65 20.13
N TYR A 48 -5.32 19.85 19.59
CA TYR A 48 -4.36 20.13 18.52
C TYR A 48 -3.46 21.31 18.88
N THR A 49 -2.24 21.29 18.36
CA THR A 49 -1.30 22.42 18.41
C THR A 49 -0.99 22.83 16.99
N ILE A 50 -1.17 24.11 16.68
CA ILE A 50 -0.76 24.65 15.39
C ILE A 50 0.74 24.95 15.48
N GLU A 51 1.57 24.12 14.86
CA GLU A 51 2.99 24.40 14.73
C GLU A 51 3.27 25.22 13.47
N SER A 52 4.01 26.33 13.64
CA SER A 52 4.52 27.11 12.52
C SER A 52 5.72 26.39 11.89
N PHE A 53 5.48 25.49 10.94
CA PHE A 53 6.56 24.81 10.23
C PHE A 53 6.91 25.55 8.93
N LYS A 54 8.21 25.66 8.63
CA LYS A 54 8.66 25.91 7.25
C LYS A 54 8.51 24.60 6.49
N LEU A 55 7.88 24.63 5.31
CA LEU A 55 7.67 23.45 4.48
C LEU A 55 8.97 22.64 4.36
N LYS A 56 9.01 21.46 4.98
CA LYS A 56 10.18 20.58 4.94
C LYS A 56 10.08 19.71 3.69
N GLY A 57 10.88 20.04 2.68
CA GLY A 57 10.88 19.37 1.37
C GLY A 57 10.37 20.27 0.25
N SER A 58 10.19 19.70 -0.94
CA SER A 58 9.71 20.45 -2.12
C SER A 58 8.18 20.54 -2.14
N LEU A 59 7.65 21.74 -2.42
CA LEU A 59 6.22 21.99 -2.65
C LEU A 59 5.66 21.09 -3.75
N GLU A 60 6.46 20.84 -4.79
CA GLU A 60 6.09 19.97 -5.90
C GLU A 60 5.86 18.53 -5.44
N MET A 61 6.70 18.01 -4.53
CA MET A 61 6.52 16.68 -3.96
C MET A 61 5.24 16.58 -3.12
N MET A 62 4.93 17.61 -2.32
CA MET A 62 3.66 17.65 -1.56
C MET A 62 2.45 17.63 -2.50
N GLN A 63 2.47 18.43 -3.58
CA GLN A 63 1.39 18.45 -4.56
C GLN A 63 1.23 17.12 -5.31
N GLN A 64 2.32 16.43 -5.62
CA GLN A 64 2.29 15.10 -6.25
C GLN A 64 1.62 14.06 -5.33
N ARG A 65 1.91 14.10 -4.01
CA ARG A 65 1.25 13.24 -3.01
C ARG A 65 -0.25 13.51 -2.91
N LEU A 66 -0.64 14.80 -2.88
CA LEU A 66 -2.04 15.22 -2.83
C LEU A 66 -2.84 14.83 -4.08
N LYS A 67 -2.21 14.86 -5.26
CA LYS A 67 -2.81 14.46 -6.54
C LYS A 67 -2.90 12.92 -6.71
N GLY A 68 -2.50 12.14 -5.70
CA GLY A 68 -2.53 10.67 -5.77
C GLY A 68 -1.52 10.07 -6.75
N ARG A 69 -0.56 10.86 -7.26
CA ARG A 69 0.51 10.34 -8.12
C ARG A 69 1.55 9.69 -7.23
N ARG A 70 1.35 8.39 -6.98
CA ARG A 70 2.30 7.54 -6.25
C ARG A 70 3.59 7.48 -7.06
N LEU A 71 4.64 8.16 -6.62
CA LEU A 71 6.01 7.89 -7.06
C LEU A 71 6.65 6.92 -6.09
N LEU A 72 7.18 5.84 -6.67
CA LEU A 72 8.12 4.92 -6.05
C LEU A 72 9.15 5.74 -5.27
N SER A 73 9.32 5.40 -4.00
CA SER A 73 10.22 6.10 -3.07
C SER A 73 11.64 6.20 -3.65
N PRO A 74 12.23 7.40 -3.78
CA PRO A 74 13.65 7.54 -3.98
C PRO A 74 14.33 7.31 -2.63
N TRP A 75 14.74 6.07 -2.37
CA TRP A 75 15.84 5.82 -1.45
C TRP A 75 17.11 6.28 -2.18
N LEU A 76 17.43 7.57 -2.05
CA LEU A 76 18.59 8.17 -2.69
C LEU A 76 19.86 7.77 -1.91
N GLY A 77 20.39 6.59 -2.25
CA GLY A 77 21.81 6.32 -2.09
C GLY A 77 22.56 7.24 -3.06
N GLN A 78 23.36 8.14 -2.49
CA GLN A 78 24.33 8.95 -3.24
C GLN A 78 25.14 8.02 -4.15
N ASN A 79 25.11 8.28 -5.45
CA ASN A 79 26.23 8.10 -6.37
C ASN A 79 25.94 8.90 -7.63
N ALA A 80 26.56 10.06 -7.70
CA ALA A 80 26.58 10.90 -8.88
C ALA A 80 27.17 10.12 -10.06
N LYS A 81 26.39 9.99 -11.15
CA LYS A 81 26.89 9.91 -12.53
C LYS A 81 25.77 10.36 -13.46
N LYS A 82 25.86 11.63 -13.82
CA LYS A 82 25.27 12.33 -14.98
C LYS A 82 24.24 11.48 -15.74
N GLU A 83 22.96 11.76 -15.51
CA GLU A 83 21.89 11.41 -16.44
C GLU A 83 22.19 12.06 -17.79
N LEU A 84 22.43 11.23 -18.82
CA LEU A 84 22.52 11.70 -20.20
C LEU A 84 21.10 11.79 -20.74
N THR A 85 20.70 13.01 -21.13
CA THR A 85 19.41 13.27 -21.76
C THR A 85 19.31 12.51 -23.09
N LEU A 86 18.12 11.97 -23.39
CA LEU A 86 17.82 11.16 -24.59
C LEU A 86 18.31 11.77 -25.92
N ASP A 87 18.34 13.11 -26.00
CA ASP A 87 18.84 13.85 -27.16
C ASP A 87 20.33 13.60 -27.48
N GLN A 88 21.13 13.20 -26.48
CA GLN A 88 22.55 12.95 -26.66
C GLN A 88 22.82 11.54 -27.23
N LEU A 89 21.92 10.58 -26.99
CA LEU A 89 21.99 9.22 -27.51
C LEU A 89 21.51 9.12 -28.98
N LEU A 90 20.54 9.95 -29.36
CA LEU A 90 20.03 10.00 -30.72
C LEU A 90 21.09 10.53 -31.69
N ARG A 91 21.85 11.54 -31.27
CA ARG A 91 22.88 12.18 -32.09
C ARG A 91 24.11 11.28 -32.33
N SER A 92 24.39 10.33 -31.45
CA SER A 92 25.47 9.35 -31.60
C SER A 92 25.16 8.21 -32.59
N ARG A 93 23.93 8.13 -33.14
CA ARG A 93 23.56 7.07 -34.11
C ARG A 93 23.73 7.49 -35.57
N GLU A 94 23.89 8.78 -35.85
CA GLU A 94 23.89 9.32 -37.21
C GLU A 94 25.30 9.50 -37.81
N ALA A 95 26.35 9.12 -37.08
CA ALA A 95 27.72 9.11 -37.56
C ALA A 95 28.29 7.69 -37.53
N GLU A 96 27.85 6.84 -38.46
CA GLU A 96 28.62 5.73 -39.02
C GLU A 96 27.90 5.30 -40.32
N GLU A 97 28.29 5.93 -41.42
CA GLU A 97 27.94 5.55 -42.78
C GLU A 97 28.89 4.41 -43.23
N GLY A 98 28.35 3.28 -43.70
CA GLY A 98 29.19 2.28 -44.38
C GLY A 98 28.63 0.87 -44.54
N SER A 99 28.11 0.59 -45.74
CA SER A 99 28.16 -0.71 -46.45
C SER A 99 27.11 -1.80 -46.16
N ASP A 100 26.10 -1.80 -47.03
CA ASP A 100 25.73 -2.89 -47.96
C ASP A 100 24.56 -3.87 -47.67
N ALA A 101 23.78 -4.03 -48.75
CA ALA A 101 22.77 -5.03 -49.13
C ALA A 101 21.38 -5.06 -48.44
N PRO A 102 20.29 -4.85 -49.21
CA PRO A 102 18.90 -5.00 -48.75
C PRO A 102 18.39 -6.42 -49.01
N VAL A 103 17.67 -7.03 -48.04
CA VAL A 103 16.92 -8.27 -48.29
C VAL A 103 15.47 -7.92 -48.61
N LEU A 104 15.14 -8.15 -49.87
CA LEU A 104 13.89 -7.93 -50.56
C LEU A 104 12.96 -9.12 -50.29
N LEU A 105 11.81 -8.91 -49.63
CA LEU A 105 10.76 -9.92 -49.53
C LEU A 105 9.64 -9.60 -50.52
N LYS A 106 9.40 -10.56 -51.41
CA LYS A 106 8.48 -10.49 -52.55
C LYS A 106 7.06 -10.82 -52.07
N GLU A 107 6.11 -9.98 -52.45
CA GLU A 107 4.68 -10.13 -52.23
C GLU A 107 4.07 -11.02 -53.33
N GLU A 108 3.29 -12.03 -52.95
CA GLU A 108 2.30 -12.63 -53.86
C GLU A 108 1.03 -13.01 -53.07
N SER A 109 -0.09 -12.46 -53.55
CA SER A 109 -1.48 -12.53 -53.08
C SER A 109 -2.06 -13.96 -53.07
N VAL A 110 -3.02 -14.37 -52.21
CA VAL A 110 -4.47 -14.07 -52.29
C VAL A 110 -5.23 -14.64 -51.05
N ALA A 111 -6.25 -13.88 -50.60
CA ALA A 111 -7.49 -14.22 -49.87
C ALA A 111 -7.49 -14.69 -48.37
N GLN A 112 -7.91 -13.74 -47.51
CA GLN A 112 -8.94 -13.83 -46.45
C GLN A 112 -8.95 -15.03 -45.48
N ASN A 113 -8.56 -14.84 -44.22
CA ASN A 113 -9.45 -14.55 -43.09
C ASN A 113 -8.66 -14.38 -41.77
N LYS A 114 -9.33 -13.80 -40.78
CA LYS A 114 -8.80 -13.17 -39.57
C LYS A 114 -8.09 -14.10 -38.57
N ARG A 115 -7.09 -13.51 -37.89
CA ARG A 115 -6.39 -13.83 -36.61
C ARG A 115 -4.95 -14.34 -36.79
N PRO A 116 -3.90 -13.54 -36.47
CA PRO A 116 -2.57 -14.08 -36.32
C PRO A 116 -2.44 -14.77 -34.96
N LEU A 117 -2.09 -16.04 -35.08
CA LEU A 117 -1.60 -17.00 -34.11
C LEU A 117 -0.12 -16.71 -33.86
N ILE A 118 0.21 -15.76 -32.96
CA ILE A 118 1.51 -15.65 -32.26
C ILE A 118 1.22 -14.94 -30.93
N GLU A 119 1.36 -15.66 -29.80
CA GLU A 119 1.53 -15.08 -28.46
C GLU A 119 3.02 -15.12 -28.14
N GLU A 120 3.64 -13.94 -28.12
CA GLU A 120 5.05 -13.75 -27.77
C GLU A 120 5.16 -13.51 -26.26
N MET A 121 6.13 -14.14 -25.61
CA MET A 121 6.21 -14.23 -24.15
C MET A 121 6.50 -12.87 -23.51
N SER A 122 5.44 -12.24 -23.00
CA SER A 122 5.55 -11.08 -22.13
C SER A 122 5.92 -11.57 -20.73
N SER A 123 7.23 -11.74 -20.49
CA SER A 123 7.81 -11.76 -19.15
C SER A 123 7.55 -10.40 -18.51
N THR A 124 6.34 -10.27 -18.01
CA THR A 124 5.83 -9.13 -17.29
C THR A 124 6.22 -9.37 -15.83
N GLU A 125 7.44 -9.02 -15.46
CA GLU A 125 7.80 -8.84 -14.05
C GLU A 125 7.08 -7.58 -13.55
N MET A 126 5.75 -7.69 -13.43
CA MET A 126 4.93 -6.79 -12.64
C MET A 126 5.43 -6.91 -11.19
N PRO A 127 5.73 -5.81 -10.49
CA PRO A 127 5.83 -5.88 -9.05
C PRO A 127 4.46 -6.35 -8.56
N GLU A 128 4.38 -7.61 -8.11
CA GLU A 128 3.19 -8.24 -7.57
C GLU A 128 2.54 -7.25 -6.59
N GLN A 129 1.48 -6.59 -7.03
CA GLN A 129 0.82 -5.57 -6.24
C GLN A 129 -0.08 -6.32 -5.26
N LEU A 130 0.55 -6.96 -4.27
CA LEU A 130 -0.10 -7.73 -3.22
C LEU A 130 -1.11 -6.80 -2.54
N SER A 131 -2.39 -7.10 -2.73
CA SER A 131 -3.45 -6.28 -2.17
C SER A 131 -3.52 -6.50 -0.66
N THR A 132 -3.85 -5.47 0.12
CA THR A 132 -4.12 -5.68 1.54
C THR A 132 -5.55 -6.20 1.69
N PRO A 133 -5.77 -7.43 2.19
CA PRO A 133 -7.10 -8.00 2.34
C PRO A 133 -7.88 -7.26 3.41
N VAL A 134 -9.22 -7.30 3.32
CA VAL A 134 -10.09 -6.72 4.34
C VAL A 134 -10.02 -7.59 5.59
N TYR A 135 -9.63 -7.01 6.71
CA TYR A 135 -9.51 -7.72 7.99
C TYR A 135 -10.24 -7.00 9.12
N GLU A 136 -10.59 -7.77 10.13
CA GLU A 136 -11.25 -7.30 11.36
C GLU A 136 -10.53 -7.98 12.54
N MET A 137 -9.94 -7.18 13.43
CA MET A 137 -9.25 -7.66 14.62
C MET A 137 -10.03 -7.23 15.87
N ILE A 138 -10.28 -8.17 16.77
CA ILE A 138 -11.01 -7.94 18.02
C ILE A 138 -10.25 -8.58 19.17
N THR A 139 -9.86 -7.77 20.15
CA THR A 139 -9.33 -8.25 21.41
C THR A 139 -10.47 -8.53 22.38
N VAL A 140 -10.68 -9.81 22.71
CA VAL A 140 -11.71 -10.22 23.66
C VAL A 140 -11.14 -10.14 25.07
N LYS A 141 -11.82 -9.38 25.93
CA LYS A 141 -11.43 -9.16 27.33
C LYS A 141 -12.33 -9.97 28.26
N ASP A 142 -11.75 -10.45 29.34
CA ASP A 142 -12.46 -11.14 30.43
C ASP A 142 -13.21 -10.14 31.34
N ALA A 143 -14.03 -10.65 32.26
CA ALA A 143 -14.76 -9.84 33.26
C ALA A 143 -13.82 -8.91 34.06
N ASN A 144 -12.54 -9.29 34.19
CA ASN A 144 -11.50 -8.51 34.85
C ASN A 144 -10.81 -7.46 33.96
N LYS A 145 -11.37 -7.11 32.80
CA LYS A 145 -10.79 -6.20 31.77
C LYS A 145 -9.43 -6.64 31.19
N LYS A 146 -8.92 -7.83 31.56
CA LYS A 146 -7.70 -8.39 30.99
C LYS A 146 -7.99 -9.00 29.62
N PRO A 147 -7.13 -8.81 28.62
CA PRO A 147 -7.29 -9.42 27.30
C PRO A 147 -7.02 -10.92 27.42
N LEU A 148 -7.97 -11.73 26.92
CA LEU A 148 -7.96 -13.19 27.08
C LEU A 148 -7.52 -13.87 25.79
N HIS A 149 -8.09 -13.45 24.66
CA HIS A 149 -7.66 -13.89 23.34
C HIS A 149 -7.98 -12.85 22.26
N ILE A 150 -7.15 -12.81 21.22
CA ILE A 150 -7.30 -11.98 20.04
C ILE A 150 -7.95 -12.81 18.95
N LYS A 151 -9.02 -12.28 18.35
CA LYS A 151 -9.69 -12.87 17.19
C LYS A 151 -9.42 -12.00 15.98
N LEU A 152 -8.79 -12.57 14.96
CA LEU A 152 -8.52 -11.93 13.68
C LEU A 152 -9.31 -12.66 12.59
N LYS A 153 -10.08 -11.89 11.83
CA LYS A 153 -10.90 -12.37 10.72
C LYS A 153 -10.42 -11.69 9.44
N VAL A 154 -9.87 -12.46 8.52
CA VAL A 154 -9.33 -11.96 7.25
C VAL A 154 -10.17 -12.49 6.10
N GLN A 155 -10.71 -11.60 5.27
CA GLN A 155 -11.47 -11.96 4.09
C GLN A 155 -10.54 -12.13 2.90
N LEU A 156 -10.52 -13.34 2.34
CA LEU A 156 -9.61 -13.75 1.28
C LEU A 156 -10.41 -14.35 0.10
N PRO A 157 -11.23 -13.55 -0.60
CA PRO A 157 -12.14 -14.03 -1.63
C PRO A 157 -11.43 -14.74 -2.80
N GLN A 158 -10.20 -14.35 -3.12
CA GLN A 158 -9.40 -14.96 -4.20
C GLN A 158 -8.60 -16.20 -3.77
N VAL A 159 -8.66 -16.61 -2.50
CA VAL A 159 -7.92 -17.78 -1.99
C VAL A 159 -8.78 -19.03 -2.06
N SER A 160 -8.35 -20.00 -2.88
CA SER A 160 -9.13 -21.21 -3.12
C SER A 160 -8.85 -22.31 -2.07
N SER A 161 -7.60 -22.38 -1.62
CA SER A 161 -7.08 -23.37 -0.69
C SER A 161 -6.16 -22.74 0.37
N VAL A 162 -6.04 -23.40 1.53
CA VAL A 162 -5.06 -23.03 2.58
C VAL A 162 -3.62 -23.17 2.12
N SER A 163 -3.35 -24.08 1.17
CA SER A 163 -2.01 -24.30 0.62
C SER A 163 -1.47 -23.09 -0.14
N GLU A 164 -2.35 -22.19 -0.58
CA GLU A 164 -1.98 -20.94 -1.25
C GLU A 164 -1.74 -19.80 -0.22
N CYS A 165 -1.87 -20.06 1.08
CA CYS A 165 -1.78 -19.03 2.12
C CYS A 165 -0.71 -19.43 3.14
N ASP A 166 0.32 -18.60 3.24
CA ASP A 166 1.33 -18.68 4.31
C ASP A 166 0.85 -17.84 5.49
N LEU A 167 0.71 -18.47 6.66
CA LEU A 167 0.37 -17.79 7.91
C LEU A 167 1.56 -17.93 8.87
N ARG A 168 2.10 -16.80 9.28
CA ARG A 168 3.13 -16.72 10.32
C ARG A 168 2.57 -15.97 11.50
N ILE A 169 2.68 -16.57 12.68
CA ILE A 169 2.23 -15.98 13.94
C ILE A 169 3.46 -15.91 14.81
N SER A 170 3.83 -14.71 15.21
CA SER A 170 4.88 -14.42 16.18
C SER A 170 4.23 -14.04 17.52
N LYS A 171 5.07 -13.75 18.52
CA LYS A 171 4.58 -13.30 19.84
C LYS A 171 3.86 -11.95 19.77
N ASP A 172 4.32 -11.06 18.92
CA ASP A 172 3.84 -9.68 18.81
C ASP A 172 3.34 -9.30 17.42
N ASP A 173 3.45 -10.17 16.41
CA ASP A 173 3.02 -9.90 15.05
C ASP A 173 2.35 -11.10 14.38
N ILE A 174 1.48 -10.82 13.41
CA ILE A 174 0.87 -11.82 12.52
C ILE A 174 1.08 -11.38 11.07
N VAL A 175 1.60 -12.30 10.26
CA VAL A 175 1.79 -12.12 8.82
C VAL A 175 0.96 -13.15 8.07
N VAL A 176 0.12 -12.67 7.16
CA VAL A 176 -0.61 -13.47 6.18
C VAL A 176 -0.12 -13.11 4.80
N GLU A 177 0.52 -14.05 4.13
CA GLU A 177 1.03 -13.89 2.78
C GLU A 177 0.36 -14.89 1.84
N VAL A 178 -0.22 -14.39 0.76
CA VAL A 178 -0.81 -15.19 -0.31
C VAL A 178 -0.04 -14.81 -1.57
N PRO A 179 0.76 -15.72 -2.13
CA PRO A 179 1.57 -15.46 -3.32
C PRO A 179 0.73 -14.81 -4.41
N GLU A 180 1.27 -13.77 -5.05
CA GLU A 180 0.66 -13.03 -6.16
C GLU A 180 -0.69 -12.33 -5.88
N LYS A 181 -1.26 -12.44 -4.66
CA LYS A 181 -2.62 -11.95 -4.36
C LYS A 181 -2.69 -10.99 -3.19
N TYR A 182 -2.25 -11.42 -2.01
CA TYR A 182 -2.47 -10.68 -0.77
C TYR A 182 -1.25 -10.68 0.14
N LYS A 183 -1.02 -9.55 0.80
CA LYS A 183 -0.05 -9.46 1.90
C LYS A 183 -0.63 -8.61 3.02
N LEU A 184 -0.62 -9.18 4.22
CA LEU A 184 -1.11 -8.54 5.43
C LEU A 184 -0.09 -8.77 6.53
N GLN A 185 0.36 -7.68 7.15
CA GLN A 185 1.17 -7.72 8.36
C GLN A 185 0.45 -6.88 9.40
N LEU A 186 0.26 -7.45 10.58
CA LEU A 186 -0.46 -6.83 11.69
C LEU A 186 0.34 -7.00 12.97
N ASP A 187 0.59 -5.89 13.65
CA ASP A 187 1.15 -5.89 14.99
C ASP A 187 0.03 -6.18 16.00
N LEU A 188 0.30 -7.09 16.93
CA LEU A 188 -0.64 -7.49 17.97
C LEU A 188 -0.55 -6.50 19.14
N PRO A 189 -1.71 -6.06 19.68
CA PRO A 189 -1.74 -5.14 20.82
C PRO A 189 -1.23 -5.79 22.13
N GLU A 190 -1.22 -7.11 22.20
CA GLU A 190 -0.82 -7.90 23.38
C GLU A 190 0.01 -9.09 22.91
N LEU A 191 0.94 -9.54 23.76
CA LEU A 191 1.75 -10.71 23.47
C LEU A 191 0.88 -11.96 23.45
N VAL A 192 0.97 -12.74 22.38
CA VAL A 192 0.24 -14.00 22.22
C VAL A 192 1.13 -15.21 22.40
N ASP A 193 0.50 -16.31 22.77
CA ASP A 193 1.14 -17.61 22.85
C ASP A 193 1.04 -18.30 21.47
N GLU A 194 2.20 -18.44 20.82
CA GLU A 194 2.33 -19.06 19.49
C GLU A 194 1.84 -20.51 19.50
N GLU A 195 2.15 -21.28 20.56
CA GLU A 195 1.87 -22.72 20.63
C GLU A 195 0.37 -23.02 20.74
N THR A 196 -0.37 -22.14 21.41
CA THR A 196 -1.82 -22.28 21.64
C THR A 196 -2.67 -21.48 20.64
N THR A 197 -2.03 -20.78 19.69
CA THR A 197 -2.75 -20.06 18.63
C THR A 197 -3.35 -21.03 17.62
N THR A 198 -4.60 -20.77 17.22
CA THR A 198 -5.33 -21.58 16.24
C THR A 198 -5.75 -20.75 15.04
N ALA A 199 -5.64 -21.33 13.84
CA ALA A 199 -6.08 -20.70 12.60
C ALA A 199 -6.94 -21.66 11.78
N VAL A 200 -8.11 -21.18 11.35
CA VAL A 200 -9.11 -21.96 10.63
C VAL A 200 -9.55 -21.19 9.39
N PHE A 201 -9.28 -21.75 8.22
CA PHE A 201 -9.76 -21.19 6.95
C PHE A 201 -11.07 -21.85 6.52
N ASN A 202 -12.09 -21.02 6.32
CA ASN A 202 -13.36 -21.48 5.79
C ASN A 202 -13.40 -21.31 4.27
N LYS A 203 -13.24 -22.42 3.53
CA LYS A 203 -13.29 -22.43 2.06
C LYS A 203 -14.62 -21.94 1.46
N ARG A 204 -15.75 -22.18 2.15
CA ARG A 204 -17.08 -21.75 1.67
C ARG A 204 -17.25 -20.24 1.76
N LYS A 205 -16.84 -19.66 2.88
CA LYS A 205 -16.95 -18.21 3.13
C LYS A 205 -15.76 -17.42 2.60
N ARG A 206 -14.66 -18.10 2.24
CA ARG A 206 -13.38 -17.49 1.85
C ARG A 206 -12.83 -16.56 2.95
N VAL A 207 -12.90 -17.02 4.20
CA VAL A 207 -12.49 -16.26 5.39
C VAL A 207 -11.54 -17.07 6.24
N LEU A 208 -10.41 -16.46 6.62
CA LEU A 208 -9.46 -16.98 7.59
C LEU A 208 -9.80 -16.44 8.98
N PHE A 209 -10.00 -17.34 9.94
CA PHE A 209 -10.23 -17.01 11.35
C PHE A 209 -9.01 -17.44 12.15
N ILE A 210 -8.38 -16.49 12.83
CA ILE A 210 -7.24 -16.73 13.70
C ILE A 210 -7.68 -16.38 15.11
N THR A 211 -7.45 -17.29 16.05
CA THR A 211 -7.70 -17.10 17.48
C THR A 211 -6.38 -17.30 18.21
N ALA A 212 -5.79 -16.20 18.64
CA ALA A 212 -4.51 -16.16 19.32
C ALA A 212 -4.74 -15.82 20.81
N PRO A 213 -4.58 -16.76 21.75
CA PRO A 213 -4.69 -16.47 23.18
C PRO A 213 -3.55 -15.57 23.66
N VAL A 214 -3.86 -14.70 24.63
CA VAL A 214 -2.85 -13.81 25.20
C VAL A 214 -1.95 -14.61 26.13
N ALA A 215 -0.63 -14.49 25.94
CA ALA A 215 0.36 -15.11 26.80
C ALA A 215 0.24 -14.54 28.21
N LYS A 216 0.17 -15.41 29.22
CA LYS A 216 0.29 -14.98 30.61
C LYS A 216 1.77 -14.68 30.88
N PRO A 217 2.11 -13.61 31.62
CA PRO A 217 3.47 -13.44 32.09
C PRO A 217 3.80 -14.63 32.99
N ASP A 218 4.86 -15.38 32.64
CA ASP A 218 5.43 -16.41 33.50
C ASP A 218 5.76 -15.80 34.88
N PRO A 219 5.41 -16.48 35.99
CA PRO A 219 5.59 -15.98 37.35
C PRO A 219 7.05 -15.89 37.80
#